data_AF-A0A1I7EP45-F1
#
_entry.id   AF-A0A1I7EP45-F1
#
_cell.length_a   1.000
_cell.length_b   1.000
_cell.length_c   1.000
_cell.angle_alpha   90.00
_cell.angle_beta   90.00
_cell.angle_gamma   90.00
#
_symmetry.space_group_name_H-M   'P 1'
#
loop_
_entity.id
_entity.type
_entity.pdbx_description
1 polymer ?
#
loop_
_entity_poly.entity_id
_entity_poly.type
_entity_poly.pdbx_seq_one_letter_code
_entity_poly.pdbx_strand_id
1 'polypeptide(L)' 'MPNLIDRLIEDRALRHRFILFLYPFTIIGGMISVTCSLLARYYR' A
#
# COMPACT_ATOMS: atom_id res chain seq x y z
N MET A 1 20.49 3.50 17.62
CA MET A 1 20.17 4.27 16.40
C MET A 1 18.67 4.49 16.39
N PRO A 2 18.15 5.73 16.41
CA PRO A 2 16.72 5.94 16.23
C PRO A 2 16.34 5.44 14.83
N ASN A 3 15.40 4.51 14.75
CA ASN A 3 14.96 3.95 13.48
C ASN A 3 14.29 5.04 12.64
N LEU A 4 14.53 5.01 11.32
CA LEU A 4 13.83 5.90 10.38
C LEU A 4 12.30 5.78 10.52
N ILE A 5 11.85 4.58 10.88
CA ILE A 5 10.44 4.24 11.11
C ILE A 5 9.92 4.93 12.38
N ASP A 6 10.69 5.01 13.46
CA ASP A 6 10.29 5.72 14.69
C ASP A 6 10.02 7.20 14.42
N ARG A 7 10.93 7.87 13.71
CA ARG A 7 10.72 9.27 13.28
C ARG A 7 9.52 9.45 12.36
N LEU A 8 9.23 8.46 11.51
CA LEU A 8 8.07 8.47 10.62
C LEU A 8 6.74 8.32 11.38
N ILE A 9 6.76 7.60 12.50
CA ILE A 9 5.59 7.36 13.37
C ILE A 9 5.33 8.57 14.28
N GLU A 10 6.39 9.18 14.82
CA GLU A 10 6.34 10.34 15.70
C GLU A 10 5.82 11.58 14.97
N ASP A 11 6.23 11.76 13.72
CA ASP A 11 5.85 12.92 12.91
C ASP A 11 4.55 12.67 12.12
N ARG A 12 3.45 13.17 12.67
CA ARG A 12 2.09 13.00 12.13
C ARG A 12 1.96 13.51 10.69
N ALA A 13 2.75 14.52 10.31
CA ALA A 13 2.73 15.09 8.95
C ALA A 13 3.44 14.19 7.94
N LEU A 14 4.57 13.58 8.32
CA LEU A 14 5.27 12.60 7.49
C LEU A 14 4.44 11.33 7.30
N ARG A 15 3.79 10.85 8.36
CA ARG A 15 2.86 9.71 8.26
C ARG A 15 1.74 9.96 7.25
N HIS A 16 1.15 11.16 7.27
CA HIS A 16 0.04 11.46 6.36
C HIS A 16 0.49 11.51 4.90
N ARG A 17 1.65 12.12 4.61
CA ARG A 17 2.27 12.08 3.26
C ARG A 17 2.62 10.67 2.82
N PHE A 18 3.15 9.84 3.72
CA PHE A 18 3.50 8.47 3.42
C PHE A 18 2.28 7.62 3.08
N ILE A 19 1.19 7.77 3.84
CA ILE A 19 -0.10 7.11 3.55
C ILE A 19 -0.65 7.59 2.19
N LEU A 20 -0.61 8.90 1.92
CA LEU A 20 -1.08 9.46 0.65
C LEU A 20 -0.30 8.90 -0.54
N PHE A 21 1.01 8.69 -0.37
CA PHE A 21 1.88 8.08 -1.37
C PHE A 21 1.60 6.58 -1.53
N LEU A 22 1.31 5.86 -0.45
CA LEU A 22 0.99 4.43 -0.50
C LEU A 22 -0.40 4.13 -1.06
N TYR A 23 -1.34 5.06 -0.93
CA TYR A 23 -2.73 4.90 -1.35
C TYR A 23 -2.90 4.43 -2.81
N PRO A 24 -2.29 5.07 -3.83
CA PRO A 24 -2.38 4.59 -5.20
C PRO A 24 -1.80 3.19 -5.39
N PHE A 25 -0.73 2.82 -4.68
CA PHE A 25 -0.15 1.47 -4.76
C PHE A 25 -1.10 0.42 -4.20
N THR A 26 -1.81 0.71 -3.10
CA THR A 26 -2.81 -0.21 -2.55
C THR A 26 -3.98 -0.43 -3.50
N ILE A 27 -4.41 0.61 -4.24
CA ILE A 27 -5.45 0.50 -5.26
C ILE A 27 -4.98 -0.37 -6.43
N ILE A 28 -3.78 -0.10 -6.95
CA ILE A 28 -3.21 -0.88 -8.06
C ILE A 28 -3.03 -2.35 -7.66
N GLY A 29 -2.46 -2.60 -6.48
CA GLY A 29 -2.31 -3.96 -5.95
C GLY A 29 -3.64 -4.69 -5.77
N GLY A 30 -4.66 -3.98 -5.26
CA GLY A 30 -6.02 -4.51 -5.15
C GLY A 30 -6.63 -4.88 -6.50
N MET A 31 -6.51 -4.01 -7.50
CA MET A 31 -7.00 -4.27 -8.86
C MET A 31 -6.28 -5.47 -9.50
N ILE A 32 -4.96 -5.59 -9.32
CA ILE A 32 -4.20 -6.74 -9.82
C ILE A 32 -4.65 -8.03 -9.12
N SER A 33 -4.84 -8.00 -7.80
CA SER A 33 -5.28 -9.15 -7.02
C SER A 33 -6.68 -9.62 -7.45
N VAL A 34 -7.63 -8.69 -7.62
CA VAL A 34 -8.98 -8.98 -8.12
C VAL A 34 -8.93 -9.54 -9.54
N THR A 35 -8.16 -8.91 -10.43
CA THR A 35 -8.02 -9.37 -11.82
C THR A 35 -7.42 -10.78 -11.87
N CYS A 36 -6.37 -11.05 -11.08
CA CYS A 36 -5.74 -12.36 -10.99
C CYS A 36 -6.72 -13.43 -10.45
N SER A 37 -7.50 -13.10 -9.43
CA SER A 37 -8.52 -14.01 -8.88
C SER A 37 -9.63 -14.32 -9.89
N LEU A 38 -10.09 -13.32 -10.64
CA LEU A 38 -11.06 -13.50 -11.72
C LEU A 38 -10.48 -14.35 -12.85
N LEU A 39 -9.25 -14.07 -13.27
CA LEU A 39 -8.56 -14.86 -14.29
C LEU A 39 -8.41 -16.32 -13.86
N ALA A 40 -7.98 -16.55 -12.62
CA ALA A 40 -7.81 -17.89 -12.06
C ALA A 40 -9.13 -18.68 -11.98
N ARG A 41 -10.28 -18.00 -11.88
CA ARG A 41 -11.61 -18.64 -11.98
C ARG A 41 -12.02 -18.90 -13.42
N TYR A 42 -11.64 -18.03 -14.36
CA TYR A 42 -12.01 -18.17 -15.76
C TYR A 42 -11.21 -19.28 -16.47
N TYR A 43 -9.96 -19.49 -16.05
CA TYR A 43 -9.09 -20.56 -16.57
C TYR A 43 -9.26 -21.91 -15.86
N ARG A 44 -10.17 -22.00 -14.88
CA ARG A 44 -10.52 -23.25 -14.18
C ARG A 44 -11.83 -23.80 -14.74
#